data_AF-A0A9D4CGH4-F1
#
_entry.id   AF-A0A9D4CGH4-F1
#
_cell.length_a   1.000
_cell.length_b   1.000
_cell.length_c   1.000
_cell.angle_alpha   90.00
_cell.angle_beta   90.00
_cell.angle_gamma   90.00
#
_symmetry.space_group_name_H-M   'P 1'
#
loop_
_entity.id
_entity.type
_entity.pdbx_description
1 polymer ?
#
loop_
_entity_poly.entity_id
_entity_poly.type
_entity_poly.pdbx_seq_one_letter_code
_entity_poly.pdbx_strand_id
1 'polypeptide(L)' 'MGLPLHCMKDIRCLYGENPFGSKPINFERPAVKPQPKGHVIAARITSENPDEVWGFF' A
#
# COMPACT_ATOMS: atom_id res chain seq x y z
N MET A 1 10.24 15.94 -9.67
CA MET A 1 9.15 16.67 -8.96
C MET A 1 9.33 16.71 -7.44
N GLY A 2 10.07 15.79 -6.80
CA GLY A 2 10.56 15.96 -5.42
C GLY A 2 9.47 16.26 -4.37
N LEU A 3 8.23 15.83 -4.61
CA LEU A 3 7.10 16.19 -3.78
C LEU A 3 7.24 15.53 -2.40
N PRO A 4 7.07 16.28 -1.31
CA PRO A 4 7.09 15.70 0.01
C PRO A 4 5.87 14.79 0.22
N LEU A 5 6.04 13.74 1.01
CA LEU A 5 5.03 12.69 1.21
C LEU A 5 3.66 13.23 1.67
N HIS A 6 3.64 14.28 2.48
CA HIS A 6 2.40 14.91 2.97
C HIS A 6 1.62 15.69 1.89
N CYS A 7 2.21 15.93 0.72
CA CYS A 7 1.54 16.57 -0.41
C CYS A 7 0.90 15.56 -1.37
N MET A 8 1.17 14.26 -1.21
CA MET A 8 0.59 13.23 -2.07
C MET A 8 -0.87 12.98 -1.68
N LYS A 9 -1.80 13.19 -2.62
CA LYS A 9 -3.26 13.09 -2.41
C LYS A 9 -3.66 11.80 -1.68
N ASP A 10 -3.17 10.66 -2.14
CA ASP A 10 -3.59 9.37 -1.61
C ASP A 10 -3.04 9.11 -0.20
N ILE A 11 -1.85 9.63 0.11
CA ILE A 11 -1.32 9.63 1.47
C ILE A 11 -2.20 10.48 2.38
N ARG A 12 -2.60 11.68 1.94
CA ARG A 12 -3.52 12.51 2.73
C ARG A 12 -4.83 11.79 3.00
N CYS A 13 -5.43 11.19 1.99
CA CYS A 13 -6.64 10.38 2.13
C CYS A 13 -6.46 9.19 3.09
N LEU A 14 -5.30 8.53 3.06
CA LEU A 14 -4.97 7.40 3.93
C LEU A 14 -4.87 7.81 5.41
N TYR A 15 -4.34 9.01 5.67
CA TYR A 15 -4.23 9.60 7.01
C TYR A 15 -5.45 10.45 7.42
N GLY A 16 -6.56 10.40 6.66
CA GLY A 16 -7.80 11.13 6.98
C GLY A 16 -7.71 12.66 6.82
N GLU A 17 -6.72 13.14 6.09
CA GLU A 17 -6.46 14.56 5.82
C GLU A 17 -7.17 15.03 4.53
N ASN A 18 -7.34 16.36 4.39
CA ASN A 18 -7.91 16.94 3.17
C ASN A 18 -7.05 16.60 1.93
N PRO A 19 -7.59 16.00 0.85
CA PRO A 19 -6.83 15.59 -0.34
C PRO A 19 -6.03 16.69 -1.04
N PHE A 20 -6.46 17.95 -0.93
CA PHE A 20 -5.83 19.12 -1.57
C PHE A 20 -5.10 20.03 -0.58
N GLY A 21 -4.97 19.60 0.68
CA GLY A 21 -4.21 20.33 1.69
C GLY A 21 -2.70 20.17 1.54
N SER A 22 -1.96 21.12 2.08
CA SER A 22 -0.48 21.11 2.10
C SER A 22 0.09 21.08 3.53
N LYS A 23 -0.77 20.90 4.55
CA LYS A 23 -0.32 20.85 5.96
C LYS A 23 0.63 19.67 6.19
N PRO A 24 1.73 19.84 6.91
CA PRO A 24 2.60 18.73 7.30
C PRO A 24 1.83 17.66 8.08
N ILE A 25 2.12 16.39 7.81
CA ILE A 25 1.55 15.24 8.53
C ILE A 25 2.65 14.64 9.41
N ASN A 26 2.37 14.46 10.71
CA ASN A 26 3.25 13.71 11.60
C ASN A 26 3.01 12.21 11.41
N PHE A 27 3.91 11.54 10.69
CA PHE A 27 3.82 10.11 10.40
C PHE A 27 4.19 9.21 11.58
N GLU A 28 4.97 9.70 12.55
CA GLU A 28 5.37 8.93 13.73
C GLU A 28 4.24 8.84 14.77
N ARG A 29 3.49 9.94 14.92
CA ARG A 29 2.37 10.05 15.87
C ARG A 29 1.17 10.69 15.17
N PRO A 30 0.54 9.98 14.20
CA PRO A 30 -0.58 10.54 13.46
C PRO A 30 -1.84 10.63 14.32
N ALA A 31 -2.64 11.67 14.10
CA ALA A 31 -3.93 11.83 14.78
C ALA A 31 -4.92 10.72 14.39
N VAL A 32 -4.90 10.32 13.11
CA VAL A 32 -5.64 9.17 12.59
C VAL A 32 -4.62 8.15 12.11
N LYS A 33 -4.58 7.00 12.78
CA LYS A 33 -3.74 5.87 12.34
C LYS A 33 -4.39 5.21 11.12
N PRO A 34 -3.69 5.06 9.99
CA PRO A 34 -4.25 4.42 8.81
C PRO A 34 -4.64 2.98 9.12
N GLN A 35 -5.84 2.59 8.68
CA GLN A 35 -6.38 1.25 8.86
C GLN A 35 -6.44 0.52 7.51
N PRO A 36 -6.13 -0.78 7.47
CA PRO A 36 -6.38 -1.59 6.29
C PRO A 36 -7.84 -1.48 5.84
N LYS A 37 -8.05 -1.22 4.55
CA LYS A 37 -9.39 -1.13 3.95
C LYS A 37 -9.69 -2.41 3.19
N GLY A 38 -10.53 -3.27 3.78
CA GLY A 38 -10.92 -4.54 3.18
C GLY A 38 -9.81 -5.58 3.20
N HIS A 39 -9.84 -6.49 2.22
CA HIS A 39 -8.89 -7.59 2.09
C HIS A 39 -8.57 -7.82 0.61
N VAL A 40 -7.32 -8.14 0.29
CA VAL A 40 -6.86 -8.38 -1.08
C VAL A 40 -6.14 -9.73 -1.13
N ILE A 41 -6.60 -10.61 -2.02
CA ILE A 41 -5.89 -11.84 -2.41
C ILE A 41 -5.32 -11.60 -3.80
N ALA A 42 -4.00 -11.75 -3.93
CA ALA A 42 -3.31 -11.67 -5.22
C ALA A 42 -2.59 -13.00 -5.48
N ALA A 43 -2.64 -13.47 -6.72
CA ALA A 43 -1.93 -14.66 -7.17
C ALA A 43 -0.95 -14.26 -8.28
N ARG A 44 0.27 -14.80 -8.22
CA ARG A 44 1.24 -14.70 -9.29
C ARG A 44 0.97 -15.82 -10.29
N ILE A 45 0.95 -15.51 -11.58
CA ILE A 45 0.83 -16.49 -12.67
C ILE A 45 2.20 -16.63 -13.33
N THR A 46 2.64 -17.87 -13.52
CA THR A 46 3.94 -18.24 -14.10
C THR A 46 3.75 -19.34 -15.15
N SER A 47 4.80 -19.61 -15.93
CA SER A 47 4.87 -20.77 -16.82
C SER A 47 5.47 -22.01 -16.15
N GLU A 48 5.50 -22.06 -14.82
CA GLU A 48 6.07 -23.19 -14.08
C GLU A 48 5.17 -24.42 -14.27
N ASN A 49 5.78 -25.57 -14.58
CA ASN A 49 5.05 -26.82 -14.77
C ASN A 49 4.83 -27.51 -13.40
N PRO A 50 3.59 -27.66 -12.92
CA PRO A 50 3.33 -28.29 -11.63
C PRO A 50 3.77 -29.76 -11.58
N ASP A 51 3.87 -30.44 -12.73
CA ASP A 51 4.16 -31.89 -12.79
C ASP A 51 5.65 -32.23 -12.59
N GLU A 52 6.57 -31.30 -12.83
CA GLU A 52 8.02 -31.53 -12.71
C GLU A 52 8.47 -31.75 -11.25
N VAL A 53 7.72 -31.24 -10.28
CA VAL A 53 8.07 -31.31 -8.85
C VAL A 53 7.70 -32.66 -8.21
N TRP A 54 6.83 -33.45 -8.84
CA TRP A 54 6.36 -34.73 -8.30
C TRP A 54 7.22 -35.94 -8.68
N GLY A 55 8.28 -35.76 -9.49
CA GLY A 55 9.02 -36.85 -10.14
C GLY A 55 10.29 -37.37 -9.46
N PHE A 56 10.58 -37.00 -8.20
CA PHE A 56 11.81 -37.40 -7.49
C PHE A 56 11.58 -38.07 -6.11
N PHE A 57 10.47 -38.77 -5.94
CA PHE A 57 10.28 -39.77 -4.87
C PHE A 57 10.02 -41.15 -5.46
#